data_AF-A0A2M7IMQ5-F1
#
_entry.id   AF-A0A2M7IMQ5-F1
#
_cell.length_a   1.000
_cell.length_b   1.000
_cell.length_c   1.000
_cell.angle_alpha   90.00
_cell.angle_beta   90.00
_cell.angle_gamma   90.00
#
_symmetry.space_group_name_H-M   'P 1'
#
loop_
_entity.id
_entity.type
_entity.pdbx_description
1 polymer ?
#
loop_
_entity_poly.entity_id
_entity_poly.type
_entity_poly.pdbx_seq_one_letter_code
_entity_poly.pdbx_strand_id
1 'polypeptide(L)'
;MRQKSILSILNILTLCVVITAVSVFFVNNARWIGIVLIFLAILCVLSLIPFKIKLRSIQPDIVFGLIDNGVLAILAIFGGHFAGIAGAILGGVVGNAITDGIAGIFEGHSAEKLRLQLVPEERTMLKSAVGKMVGCLLGAGIVLAIANLVKF
;
A
#
# COMPACT_ATOMS: atom_id res chain seq x y z
N MET A 1 -1.03 -28.45 0.44
CA MET A 1 -0.26 -27.18 0.36
C MET A 1 -0.47 -26.43 -0.94
N ARG A 2 -0.38 -27.07 -2.12
CA ARG A 2 -0.54 -26.42 -3.45
C ARG A 2 -1.85 -25.62 -3.64
N GLN A 3 -3.01 -26.18 -3.25
CA GLN A 3 -4.31 -25.51 -3.45
C GLN A 3 -4.48 -24.20 -2.66
N LYS A 4 -4.01 -24.13 -1.41
CA LYS A 4 -4.08 -22.89 -0.59
C LYS A 4 -3.17 -21.79 -1.14
N SER A 5 -2.00 -22.16 -1.69
CA SER A 5 -1.11 -21.21 -2.36
C SER A 5 -1.70 -20.70 -3.68
N ILE A 6 -2.33 -21.56 -4.49
CA ILE A 6 -3.00 -21.15 -5.73
C ILE A 6 -4.13 -20.16 -5.44
N LEU A 7 -4.96 -20.43 -4.43
CA LEU A 7 -6.05 -19.54 -4.04
C LEU A 7 -5.54 -18.18 -3.53
N SER A 8 -4.41 -18.17 -2.82
CA SER A 8 -3.76 -16.95 -2.36
C SER A 8 -3.25 -16.09 -3.54
N ILE A 9 -2.60 -16.73 -4.52
CA ILE A 9 -2.12 -16.06 -5.73
C ILE A 9 -3.30 -15.50 -6.53
N LEU A 10 -4.35 -16.30 -6.72
CA LEU A 10 -5.56 -15.86 -7.44
C LEU A 10 -6.17 -14.63 -6.75
N ASN A 11 -6.29 -14.64 -5.41
CA ASN A 11 -6.81 -13.50 -4.66
C ASN A 11 -5.96 -12.23 -4.88
N ILE A 12 -4.63 -12.34 -4.81
CA ILE A 12 -3.71 -11.21 -5.06
C ILE A 12 -3.89 -10.67 -6.48
N LEU A 13 -3.93 -11.56 -7.49
CA LEU A 13 -4.12 -11.15 -8.88
C LEU A 13 -5.47 -10.47 -9.10
N THR A 14 -6.55 -11.00 -8.51
CA THR A 14 -7.87 -10.38 -8.56
C THR A 14 -7.86 -8.99 -7.93
N LEU A 15 -7.21 -8.82 -6.78
CA LEU A 15 -7.05 -7.50 -6.15
C LEU A 15 -6.29 -6.53 -7.06
N CYS A 16 -5.16 -6.94 -7.66
CA CYS A 16 -4.41 -6.08 -8.59
C CYS A 16 -5.26 -5.60 -9.76
N VAL A 17 -6.04 -6.49 -10.37
CA VAL A 17 -6.93 -6.14 -11.49
C VAL A 17 -8.01 -5.17 -11.05
N VAL A 18 -8.67 -5.43 -9.92
CA VAL A 18 -9.73 -4.57 -9.37
C VAL A 18 -9.18 -3.19 -9.01
N ILE A 19 -8.07 -3.12 -8.28
CA ILE A 19 -7.43 -1.87 -7.88
C ILE A 19 -7.07 -1.05 -9.11
N THR A 20 -6.44 -1.67 -10.11
CA THR A 20 -6.02 -0.97 -11.33
C THR A 20 -7.24 -0.47 -12.11
N ALA A 21 -8.25 -1.32 -12.31
CA ALA A 21 -9.45 -0.96 -13.07
C ALA A 21 -10.22 0.20 -12.40
N VAL A 22 -10.44 0.13 -11.09
CA VAL A 22 -11.12 1.20 -10.33
C VAL A 22 -10.29 2.48 -10.33
N SER A 23 -8.97 2.39 -10.12
CA SER A 23 -8.09 3.57 -10.09
C SER A 23 -8.07 4.29 -11.45
N VAL A 24 -7.99 3.53 -12.55
CA VAL A 24 -8.03 4.10 -13.92
C VAL A 24 -9.38 4.72 -14.22
N PHE A 25 -10.49 4.09 -13.81
CA PHE A 25 -11.83 4.64 -14.01
C PHE A 25 -12.03 6.00 -13.31
N PHE A 26 -11.47 6.15 -12.10
CA PHE A 26 -11.58 7.39 -11.31
C PHE A 26 -10.44 8.40 -11.56
N VAL A 27 -9.48 8.12 -12.44
CA VAL A 27 -8.29 8.98 -12.64
C VAL A 27 -8.65 10.41 -13.05
N ASN A 28 -9.72 10.57 -13.83
CA ASN A 28 -10.19 11.88 -14.29
C ASN A 28 -10.95 12.66 -13.20
N ASN A 29 -11.25 12.02 -12.06
CA ASN A 29 -12.02 12.61 -10.98
C ASN A 29 -11.13 12.82 -9.74
N ALA A 30 -10.24 13.81 -9.84
CA ALA A 30 -9.22 14.12 -8.84
C ALA A 30 -9.79 14.26 -7.42
N ARG A 31 -11.01 14.78 -7.26
CA ARG A 31 -11.65 14.96 -5.95
C ARG A 31 -12.00 13.64 -5.26
N TRP A 32 -12.32 12.61 -6.02
CA TRP A 32 -12.80 11.33 -5.48
C TRP A 32 -11.70 10.29 -5.36
N ILE A 33 -10.59 10.42 -6.10
CA ILE A 33 -9.56 9.38 -6.16
C ILE A 33 -8.99 9.04 -4.78
N GLY A 34 -8.75 10.03 -3.91
CA GLY A 34 -8.23 9.77 -2.55
C GLY A 34 -9.18 8.93 -1.70
N ILE A 35 -10.48 9.26 -1.73
CA ILE A 35 -11.53 8.51 -1.03
C ILE A 35 -11.67 7.09 -1.61
N VAL A 36 -11.61 6.97 -2.93
CA VAL A 36 -11.67 5.67 -3.62
C VAL A 36 -10.52 4.76 -3.21
N LEU A 37 -9.29 5.29 -3.09
CA LEU A 37 -8.13 4.51 -2.64
C LEU A 37 -8.30 4.01 -1.19
N ILE A 38 -8.89 4.83 -0.30
CA ILE A 38 -9.20 4.40 1.07
C ILE A 38 -10.23 3.25 1.05
N PHE A 39 -11.27 3.32 0.21
CA PHE A 39 -12.22 2.22 0.06
C PHE A 39 -11.57 0.95 -0.52
N LEU A 40 -10.64 1.09 -1.47
CA LEU A 40 -9.87 -0.04 -2.00
C LEU A 40 -8.97 -0.67 -0.94
N ALA A 41 -8.41 0.13 -0.02
CA ALA A 41 -7.66 -0.39 1.12
C ALA A 41 -8.56 -1.24 2.04
N ILE A 42 -9.79 -0.77 2.32
CA ILE A 42 -10.79 -1.54 3.08
C ILE A 42 -11.15 -2.84 2.35
N LEU A 43 -11.38 -2.78 1.03
CA LEU A 43 -11.64 -3.96 0.20
C LEU A 43 -10.51 -5.00 0.30
N CYS A 44 -9.26 -4.56 0.28
CA CYS A 44 -8.11 -5.43 0.44
C CYS A 44 -8.12 -6.13 1.82
N VAL A 45 -8.44 -5.42 2.90
CA VAL A 45 -8.61 -6.04 4.23
C VAL A 45 -9.75 -7.07 4.24
N LEU A 46 -10.89 -6.74 3.63
CA LEU A 46 -12.05 -7.64 3.55
C LEU A 46 -11.73 -8.94 2.79
N SER A 47 -10.84 -8.89 1.80
CA SER A 47 -10.39 -10.07 1.04
C SER A 47 -9.69 -11.13 1.90
N LEU A 48 -9.25 -10.78 3.11
CA LEU A 48 -8.60 -11.69 4.05
C LEU A 48 -9.57 -12.48 4.92
N ILE A 49 -10.84 -12.06 4.98
CA ILE A 49 -11.89 -12.73 5.78
C ILE A 49 -12.05 -14.22 5.41
N PRO A 50 -12.12 -14.62 4.11
CA PRO A 50 -12.22 -16.03 3.72
C PRO A 50 -11.05 -16.89 4.20
N PHE A 51 -9.88 -16.29 4.41
CA PHE A 51 -8.67 -16.97 4.85
C PHE A 51 -8.50 -16.99 6.37
N LYS A 52 -9.44 -16.42 7.12
CA LYS A 52 -9.42 -16.33 8.60
C LYS A 52 -8.14 -15.68 9.15
N ILE A 53 -7.57 -14.73 8.40
CA ILE A 53 -6.35 -14.00 8.80
C ILE A 53 -6.74 -12.86 9.74
N LYS A 54 -6.08 -12.78 10.90
CA LYS A 54 -6.31 -11.71 11.89
C LYS A 54 -5.64 -10.41 11.43
N LEU A 55 -6.34 -9.28 11.51
CA LEU A 55 -5.81 -7.96 11.13
C LEU A 55 -4.51 -7.58 11.87
N ARG A 56 -4.39 -7.95 13.15
CA ARG A 56 -3.15 -7.73 13.93
C ARG A 56 -1.91 -8.37 13.30
N SER A 57 -2.07 -9.43 12.51
CA SER A 57 -0.93 -10.11 11.88
C SER A 57 -0.37 -9.38 10.66
N ILE A 58 -1.12 -8.43 10.08
CA ILE A 58 -0.68 -7.61 8.94
C ILE A 58 -0.46 -6.14 9.32
N GLN A 59 -0.71 -5.77 10.59
CA GLN A 59 -0.56 -4.41 11.07
C GLN A 59 0.83 -3.81 10.80
N PRO A 60 1.95 -4.54 11.00
CA PRO A 60 3.25 -4.02 10.64
C PRO A 60 3.27 -3.61 9.16
N ASP A 61 2.91 -4.54 8.26
CA ASP A 61 2.89 -4.36 6.79
C ASP A 61 1.99 -3.20 6.34
N ILE A 62 0.89 -2.94 7.05
CA ILE A 62 0.04 -1.75 6.80
C ILE A 62 0.76 -0.46 7.17
N VAL A 63 1.40 -0.39 8.36
CA VAL A 63 2.13 0.80 8.80
C VAL A 63 3.29 1.09 7.85
N PHE A 64 3.99 0.05 7.40
CA PHE A 64 5.02 0.15 6.37
C PHE A 64 4.50 0.80 5.09
N GLY A 65 3.48 0.21 4.47
CA GLY A 65 2.94 0.72 3.22
C GLY A 65 2.36 2.14 3.37
N LEU A 66 1.83 2.47 4.54
CA LEU A 66 1.29 3.81 4.80
C LEU A 66 2.39 4.88 4.81
N ILE A 67 3.52 4.61 5.46
CA ILE A 67 4.67 5.52 5.45
C ILE A 67 5.24 5.59 4.04
N ASP A 68 5.42 4.43 3.42
CA ASP A 68 6.06 4.30 2.13
C ASP A 68 5.32 5.11 1.05
N ASN A 69 4.08 4.71 0.79
CA ASN A 69 3.31 5.29 -0.29
C ASN A 69 2.68 6.65 0.09
N GLY A 70 2.57 6.96 1.38
CA GLY A 70 2.18 8.28 1.85
C GLY A 70 3.24 9.33 1.52
N VAL A 71 4.49 9.09 1.92
CA VAL A 71 5.60 10.03 1.61
C VAL A 71 5.85 10.08 0.10
N LEU A 72 5.78 8.94 -0.60
CA LEU A 72 5.87 8.89 -2.07
C LEU A 72 4.80 9.77 -2.72
N ALA A 73 3.54 9.68 -2.29
CA ALA A 73 2.45 10.48 -2.85
C ALA A 73 2.70 11.98 -2.65
N ILE A 74 3.21 12.40 -1.48
CA ILE A 74 3.59 13.79 -1.24
C ILE A 74 4.64 14.24 -2.26
N LEU A 75 5.72 13.48 -2.43
CA LEU A 75 6.80 13.82 -3.35
C LEU A 75 6.35 13.83 -4.82
N ALA A 76 5.47 12.90 -5.21
CA ALA A 76 4.87 12.87 -6.55
C ALA A 76 3.98 14.09 -6.81
N ILE A 77 3.19 14.53 -5.84
CA ILE A 77 2.35 15.73 -5.95
C ILE A 77 3.21 16.99 -6.08
N PHE A 78 4.21 17.16 -5.21
CA PHE A 78 5.15 18.30 -5.29
C PHE A 78 5.92 18.30 -6.62
N GLY A 79 6.43 17.15 -7.04
CA GLY A 79 7.09 17.01 -8.34
C GLY A 79 6.15 17.39 -9.49
N GLY A 80 4.91 16.92 -9.43
CA GLY A 80 3.85 17.26 -10.37
C GLY A 80 3.60 18.77 -10.47
N HIS A 81 3.57 19.45 -9.33
CA HIS A 81 3.41 20.90 -9.29
C HIS A 81 4.58 21.63 -9.95
N PHE A 82 5.83 21.25 -9.68
CA PHE A 82 7.00 22.02 -10.16
C PHE A 82 7.41 21.72 -11.61
N ALA A 83 7.26 20.49 -12.07
CA ALA A 83 7.75 20.06 -13.38
C ALA A 83 6.76 19.19 -14.16
N GLY A 84 5.46 19.28 -13.82
CA GLY A 84 4.40 18.56 -14.51
C GLY A 84 4.60 17.04 -14.44
N ILE A 85 4.30 16.35 -15.54
CA ILE A 85 4.40 14.88 -15.62
C ILE A 85 5.82 14.38 -15.29
N ALA A 86 6.86 15.05 -15.80
CA ALA A 86 8.24 14.66 -15.55
C ALA A 86 8.60 14.76 -14.06
N GLY A 87 8.17 15.84 -13.41
CA GLY A 87 8.35 16.00 -11.98
C GLY A 87 7.55 15.00 -11.16
N ALA A 88 6.31 14.67 -11.54
CA ALA A 88 5.51 13.65 -10.87
C ALA A 88 6.16 12.26 -10.95
N ILE A 89 6.69 11.89 -12.12
CA ILE A 89 7.45 10.64 -12.29
C ILE A 89 8.72 10.67 -11.44
N LEU A 90 9.48 11.76 -11.46
CA LEU A 90 10.70 11.88 -10.66
C LEU A 90 10.38 11.77 -9.16
N GLY A 91 9.36 12.50 -8.69
CA GLY A 91 8.89 12.46 -7.31
C GLY A 91 8.41 11.07 -6.91
N GLY A 92 7.73 10.35 -7.80
CA GLY A 92 7.33 8.95 -7.58
C GLY A 92 8.51 7.99 -7.51
N VAL A 93 9.43 8.03 -8.47
CA VAL A 93 10.58 7.09 -8.53
C VAL A 93 11.60 7.37 -7.43
N VAL A 94 12.00 8.62 -7.26
CA VAL A 94 12.94 9.02 -6.19
C VAL A 94 12.28 8.89 -4.84
N GLY A 95 11.00 9.26 -4.73
CA GLY A 95 10.22 9.06 -3.51
C GLY A 95 10.21 7.60 -3.10
N ASN A 96 9.86 6.69 -4.02
CA ASN A 96 9.89 5.25 -3.78
C ASN A 96 11.26 4.77 -3.26
N ALA A 97 12.36 5.20 -3.87
CA ALA A 97 13.69 4.78 -3.42
C ALA A 97 14.01 5.26 -1.99
N ILE A 98 13.63 6.50 -1.64
CA ILE A 98 13.82 7.04 -0.29
C ILE A 98 12.94 6.30 0.71
N THR A 99 11.67 6.09 0.35
CA THR A 99 10.68 5.52 1.24
C THR A 99 10.86 4.03 1.44
N ASP A 100 11.27 3.27 0.44
CA ASP A 100 11.72 1.88 0.57
C ASP A 100 12.95 1.78 1.48
N GLY A 101 13.89 2.73 1.38
CA GLY A 101 15.05 2.78 2.28
C GLY A 101 14.65 2.99 3.75
N ILE A 102 13.72 3.91 4.01
CA ILE A 102 13.18 4.18 5.35
C ILE A 102 12.35 2.98 5.84
N ALA A 103 11.42 2.49 5.03
CA ALA A 103 10.57 1.35 5.34
C ALA A 103 11.41 0.09 5.60
N GLY A 104 12.50 -0.09 4.85
CA GLY A 104 13.46 -1.18 5.05
C GLY A 104 14.07 -1.22 6.46
N ILE A 105 14.33 -0.06 7.08
CA ILE A 105 14.82 0.02 8.48
C ILE A 105 13.79 -0.58 9.43
N PHE A 106 12.52 -0.18 9.27
CA PHE A 106 11.45 -0.70 10.11
C PHE A 106 11.23 -2.21 9.83
N GLU A 107 11.38 -2.68 8.57
CA GLU A 107 11.10 -4.07 8.17
C GLU A 107 12.17 -4.98 8.76
N GLY A 108 13.43 -4.55 8.66
CA GLY A 108 14.57 -5.18 9.31
C GLY A 108 14.40 -5.22 10.83
N HIS A 109 14.06 -4.09 11.46
CA HIS A 109 13.84 -4.05 12.91
C HIS A 109 12.72 -4.99 13.38
N SER A 110 11.62 -5.05 12.63
CA SER A 110 10.49 -5.95 12.94
C SER A 110 10.88 -7.41 12.78
N ALA A 111 11.63 -7.75 11.73
CA ALA A 111 12.13 -9.09 11.49
C ALA A 111 13.13 -9.52 12.58
N GLU A 112 14.08 -8.65 12.96
CA GLU A 112 15.03 -8.90 14.04
C GLU A 112 14.33 -9.13 15.38
N LYS A 113 13.34 -8.29 15.71
CA LYS A 113 12.57 -8.40 16.95
C LYS A 113 11.77 -9.71 17.02
N LEU A 114 11.12 -10.11 15.92
CA LEU A 114 10.39 -11.39 15.83
C LEU A 114 11.35 -12.58 15.97
N ARG A 115 12.52 -12.51 15.34
CA ARG A 115 13.57 -13.53 15.45
C ARG A 115 14.11 -13.66 16.87
N LEU A 116 14.32 -12.55 17.58
CA LEU A 116 14.73 -12.55 18.99
C LEU A 116 13.67 -13.15 19.91
N GLN A 117 12.39 -13.05 19.55
CA GLN A 117 11.28 -13.62 20.31
C GLN A 117 11.01 -15.10 20.01
N LEU A 118 11.84 -15.76 19.18
CA LEU A 118 11.64 -17.14 18.71
C LEU A 118 10.26 -17.39 18.09
N VAL A 119 9.59 -16.31 17.64
CA VAL A 119 8.31 -16.42 16.95
C VAL A 119 8.64 -16.85 15.53
N PRO A 120 8.21 -18.04 15.08
CA PRO A 120 8.41 -18.43 13.70
C PRO A 120 7.81 -17.36 12.80
N GLU A 121 8.54 -16.93 11.76
CA GLU A 121 8.06 -15.95 10.79
C GLU A 121 6.80 -16.48 10.08
N GLU A 122 5.63 -16.29 10.67
CA GLU A 122 4.34 -16.63 10.04
C GLU A 122 3.91 -15.57 9.01
N ARG A 123 4.89 -14.93 8.33
CA ARG A 123 4.65 -14.08 7.17
C ARG A 123 4.31 -14.99 5.99
N THR A 124 3.02 -15.34 5.86
CA THR A 124 2.54 -15.99 4.64
C THR A 124 2.52 -14.96 3.51
N MET A 125 2.74 -15.43 2.28
CA MET A 125 2.72 -14.60 1.06
C MET A 125 1.48 -13.69 1.01
N LEU A 126 0.30 -14.24 1.35
CA LEU A 126 -0.96 -13.51 1.35
C LEU A 126 -1.01 -12.39 2.41
N LYS A 127 -0.53 -12.65 3.63
CA LYS A 127 -0.49 -11.66 4.72
C LYS A 127 0.38 -10.47 4.33
N SER A 128 1.60 -10.74 3.87
CA SER A 128 2.57 -9.71 3.49
C SER A 128 2.10 -8.90 2.28
N ALA A 129 1.66 -9.57 1.21
CA ALA A 129 1.20 -8.90 -0.01
C ALA A 129 -0.02 -7.99 0.25
N VAL A 130 -1.07 -8.51 0.91
CA VAL A 130 -2.27 -7.72 1.18
C VAL A 130 -1.99 -6.64 2.21
N GLY A 131 -1.18 -6.91 3.25
CA GLY A 131 -0.78 -5.91 4.23
C GLY A 131 -0.11 -4.69 3.60
N LYS A 132 0.87 -4.92 2.72
CA LYS A 132 1.54 -3.85 1.97
C LYS A 132 0.57 -3.11 1.04
N MET A 133 -0.26 -3.83 0.28
CA MET A 133 -1.28 -3.21 -0.59
C MET A 133 -2.24 -2.30 0.19
N VAL A 134 -2.74 -2.76 1.34
CA VAL A 134 -3.61 -1.97 2.23
C VAL A 134 -2.88 -0.71 2.69
N GLY A 135 -1.66 -0.86 3.19
CA GLY A 135 -0.85 0.27 3.64
C GLY A 135 -0.63 1.30 2.55
N CYS A 136 -0.19 0.86 1.37
CA CYS A 136 0.11 1.74 0.25
C CYS A 136 -1.12 2.48 -0.29
N LEU A 137 -2.27 1.79 -0.41
CA LEU A 137 -3.53 2.41 -0.82
C LEU A 137 -4.05 3.40 0.22
N LEU A 138 -3.93 3.06 1.51
CA LEU A 138 -4.36 3.92 2.61
C LEU A 138 -3.47 5.18 2.69
N GLY A 139 -2.14 5.04 2.64
CA GLY A 139 -1.20 6.14 2.69
C GLY A 139 -1.39 7.13 1.55
N ALA A 140 -1.39 6.64 0.30
CA ALA A 140 -1.64 7.48 -0.86
C ALA A 140 -3.06 8.08 -0.84
N GLY A 141 -4.07 7.31 -0.44
CA GLY A 141 -5.46 7.76 -0.35
C GLY A 141 -5.66 8.91 0.64
N ILE A 142 -5.05 8.81 1.83
CA ILE A 142 -5.08 9.88 2.85
C ILE A 142 -4.41 11.15 2.30
N VAL A 143 -3.21 11.02 1.73
CA VAL A 143 -2.47 12.18 1.18
C VAL A 143 -3.26 12.85 0.07
N LEU A 144 -3.81 12.09 -0.87
CA LEU A 144 -4.63 12.63 -1.96
C LEU A 144 -5.94 13.26 -1.46
N ALA A 145 -6.57 12.68 -0.43
CA ALA A 145 -7.74 13.29 0.19
C ALA A 145 -7.41 14.64 0.84
N ILE A 146 -6.27 14.72 1.56
CA ILE A 146 -5.80 15.96 2.18
C ILE A 146 -5.43 17.00 1.11
N ALA A 147 -4.66 16.61 0.09
CA ALA A 147 -4.25 17.50 -1.01
C ALA A 147 -5.47 18.16 -1.68
N ASN A 148 -6.51 17.36 -1.96
CA ASN A 148 -7.77 17.87 -2.49
C ASN A 148 -8.49 18.85 -1.55
N LEU A 149 -8.46 18.62 -0.23
CA LEU A 149 -9.08 19.51 0.75
C LEU A 149 -8.37 20.87 0.82
N VAL A 150 -7.04 20.88 0.69
CA VAL A 150 -6.24 22.12 0.68
C VAL A 150 -6.14 22.77 -0.70
N LYS A 151 -6.76 22.18 -1.72
CA LYS A 151 -6.72 22.62 -3.13
C LYS A 151 -5.30 22.77 -3.68
N PHE A 152 -4.44 21.82 -3.33
CA PHE A 152 -3.08 21.72 -3.83
C PHE A 152 -3.01 20.80 -5.04
#